data_AF-A0A0L0FLA4-F1
#
_entry.id   AF-A0A0L0FLA4-F1
#
_cell.length_a   1.000
_cell.length_b   1.000
_cell.length_c   1.000
_cell.angle_alpha   90.00
_cell.angle_beta   90.00
_cell.angle_gamma   90.00
#
_symmetry.space_group_name_H-M   'P 1'
#
loop_
_entity.id
_entity.type
_entity.pdbx_description
1 polymer ?
#
loop_
_entity_poly.entity_id
_entity_poly.type
_entity_poly.pdbx_seq_one_letter_code
_entity_poly.pdbx_strand_id
1 'polypeptide(L)'
;VEDAESSVKYYINVCERVDSDDDSMECGRSGGVCMQKVTAEGTAEEATNMGAANGNVLYENGIIALKYTNGDPCPTDSTKERSTQITFVCNKHTGTGQPRLVLNDLDCTLGFIWETVHACSDVDASVECAFTSTFSGMPYDLSPLTEPEGAWEVTDPATEYKYYLNVCQGISNVHAGAQGCPVNAGACETSPTDDSFRPLNLGRIVSRPSVNNEGLVEIRYMHGSQCHDHHYHRQTLILFECDESAGRGAPEFVSESEHCEYVFRWKTKAACPLSASVIDHSENCKIEHPVTGHVYDLTSMATGNPYRFYRDGYVYHMSMCGPLIETFGCPPGVALCQTKRTNSDPEGEYHEPLGYSAKTSLMFAGGAVSMLMSGGGDCQAQHEGVTLQKSVVVKFVCDPDKQIGTPAMYSITNTCEYTLTWHTNLVCYDPDSDVEAVEEACKPYTDSADGHRYDLSILNDHNLNGYAKEWGGWEAKHSTSTHTEVFYVSVCEPLTTGKCGGGDKGGVGVCRVAADGTSESIGQVQGQTMSVTSDGQIELLYTSDTPCGREAVMRRYAASYPVGRIFCRKLVDDMRLV
;
A
#
# COMPACT_ATOMS: atom_id res chain seq x y z
N VAL A 1 -21.26 2.91 -34.44
CA VAL A 1 -21.16 4.33 -34.02
C VAL A 1 -22.02 5.16 -34.96
N GLU A 2 -22.92 5.99 -34.43
CA GLU A 2 -23.74 6.90 -35.24
C GLU A 2 -23.18 8.32 -35.09
N ASP A 3 -22.96 9.01 -36.20
CA ASP A 3 -22.66 10.44 -36.19
C ASP A 3 -23.99 11.20 -36.01
N ALA A 4 -24.15 11.94 -34.91
CA ALA A 4 -25.42 12.61 -34.61
C ALA A 4 -25.73 13.76 -35.58
N GLU A 5 -24.76 14.23 -36.36
CA GLU A 5 -24.91 15.32 -37.32
C GLU A 5 -25.02 14.85 -38.78
N SER A 6 -24.75 13.57 -39.09
CA SER A 6 -24.80 13.03 -40.45
C SER A 6 -25.45 11.65 -40.50
N SER A 7 -26.14 11.30 -41.59
CA SER A 7 -26.82 10.01 -41.76
C SER A 7 -25.83 8.88 -42.08
N VAL A 8 -24.80 8.72 -41.24
CA VAL A 8 -23.65 7.82 -41.43
C VAL A 8 -23.45 6.94 -40.21
N LYS A 9 -23.29 5.64 -40.45
CA LYS A 9 -22.97 4.63 -39.42
C LYS A 9 -21.60 4.03 -39.68
N TYR A 10 -20.83 3.86 -38.61
CA TYR A 10 -19.54 3.16 -38.65
C TYR A 10 -19.63 1.82 -37.93
N TYR A 11 -19.19 0.76 -38.60
CA TYR A 11 -19.02 -0.58 -38.06
C TYR A 11 -17.53 -0.86 -37.93
N ILE A 12 -17.12 -1.35 -36.78
CA ILE A 12 -15.71 -1.55 -36.43
C ILE A 12 -15.59 -2.94 -35.83
N ASN A 13 -14.67 -3.74 -36.35
CA ASN A 13 -14.23 -4.97 -35.69
C ASN A 13 -12.73 -4.88 -35.43
N VAL A 14 -12.31 -5.15 -34.21
CA VAL A 14 -10.92 -4.97 -33.77
C VAL A 14 -10.15 -6.24 -34.07
N CYS A 15 -8.99 -6.08 -34.70
CA CYS A 15 -8.10 -7.15 -35.18
C CYS A 15 -8.70 -8.12 -36.21
N GLU A 16 -9.96 -7.95 -36.59
CA GLU A 16 -10.70 -8.83 -37.48
C GLU A 16 -11.54 -8.03 -38.49
N ARG A 17 -12.03 -8.73 -39.52
CA ARG A 17 -12.94 -8.16 -40.51
C ARG A 17 -14.32 -7.92 -39.91
N VAL A 18 -15.02 -6.90 -40.38
CA VAL A 18 -16.44 -6.71 -40.03
C VAL A 18 -17.26 -7.80 -40.71
N ASP A 19 -17.89 -8.68 -39.93
CA ASP A 19 -18.82 -9.68 -40.44
C ASP A 19 -20.18 -9.05 -40.69
N SER A 20 -20.69 -9.19 -41.92
CA SER A 20 -22.06 -8.84 -42.28
C SER A 20 -22.80 -10.10 -42.71
N ASP A 21 -23.86 -10.46 -41.98
CA ASP A 21 -24.76 -11.57 -42.34
C ASP A 21 -25.60 -11.28 -43.60
N ASP A 22 -25.48 -10.07 -44.17
CA ASP A 22 -26.21 -9.61 -45.35
C ASP A 22 -25.23 -9.35 -46.51
N ASP A 23 -25.34 -10.16 -47.57
CA ASP A 23 -24.54 -10.09 -48.81
C ASP A 23 -24.69 -8.74 -49.56
N SER A 24 -25.46 -7.78 -49.02
CA SER A 24 -25.61 -6.41 -49.52
C SER A 24 -24.62 -5.40 -48.93
N MET A 25 -23.74 -5.78 -47.99
CA MET A 25 -22.73 -4.88 -47.39
C MET A 25 -21.39 -4.94 -48.15
N GLU A 26 -21.26 -4.23 -49.26
CA GLU A 26 -19.98 -4.14 -50.00
C GLU A 26 -18.98 -3.17 -49.35
N CYS A 27 -18.51 -3.46 -48.13
CA CYS A 27 -17.29 -2.83 -47.58
C CYS A 27 -16.00 -3.58 -47.96
N GLY A 28 -16.10 -4.49 -48.94
CA GLY A 28 -15.02 -5.38 -49.35
C GLY A 28 -14.69 -6.45 -48.32
N ARG A 29 -14.19 -7.61 -48.79
CA ARG A 29 -13.91 -8.81 -47.95
C ARG A 29 -12.78 -8.63 -46.91
N SER A 30 -12.21 -7.43 -46.80
CA SER A 30 -11.04 -7.15 -45.96
C SER A 30 -11.23 -5.97 -45.00
N GLY A 31 -12.38 -5.26 -45.00
CA GLY A 31 -12.58 -4.07 -44.18
C GLY A 31 -12.64 -4.36 -42.68
N GLY A 32 -11.78 -3.69 -41.90
CA GLY A 32 -11.85 -3.70 -40.43
C GLY A 32 -12.70 -2.55 -39.88
N VAL A 33 -12.87 -1.49 -40.67
CA VAL A 33 -13.82 -0.39 -40.41
C VAL A 33 -14.61 -0.11 -41.68
N CYS A 34 -15.93 -0.16 -41.55
CA CYS A 34 -16.88 0.09 -42.63
C CYS A 34 -17.71 1.34 -42.32
N MET A 35 -17.72 2.29 -43.26
CA MET A 35 -18.61 3.45 -43.21
C MET A 35 -19.81 3.21 -44.10
N GLN A 36 -21.01 3.41 -43.57
CA GLN A 36 -22.26 3.22 -44.30
C GLN A 36 -23.11 4.49 -44.24
N LYS A 37 -23.49 5.01 -45.41
CA LYS A 37 -24.53 6.04 -45.50
C LYS A 37 -25.89 5.38 -45.44
N VAL A 38 -26.78 5.93 -44.61
CA VAL A 38 -28.17 5.50 -44.49
C VAL A 38 -29.11 6.60 -44.95
N THR A 39 -30.20 6.21 -45.61
CA THR A 39 -31.28 7.13 -45.98
C THR A 39 -32.11 7.53 -44.76
N ALA A 40 -32.99 8.53 -44.89
CA ALA A 40 -33.92 8.94 -43.83
C ALA A 40 -34.88 7.82 -43.39
N GLU A 41 -35.04 6.77 -44.21
CA GLU A 41 -35.87 5.59 -43.95
C GLU A 41 -35.05 4.42 -43.35
N GLY A 42 -33.74 4.62 -43.13
CA GLY A 42 -32.83 3.64 -42.53
C GLY A 42 -32.24 2.61 -43.49
N THR A 43 -32.43 2.78 -44.81
CA THR A 43 -31.88 1.86 -45.83
C THR A 43 -30.43 2.22 -46.18
N ALA A 44 -29.61 1.21 -46.39
CA ALA A 44 -28.21 1.33 -46.81
C ALA A 44 -28.11 1.93 -48.22
N GLU A 45 -27.37 3.02 -48.39
CA GLU A 45 -27.20 3.68 -49.70
C GLU A 45 -25.81 3.44 -50.31
N GLU A 46 -24.76 3.56 -49.49
CA GLU A 46 -23.36 3.42 -49.93
C GLU A 46 -22.52 2.89 -48.77
N ALA A 47 -21.62 1.95 -49.06
CA ALA A 47 -20.65 1.40 -48.13
C ALA A 47 -19.23 1.74 -48.60
N THR A 48 -18.36 2.10 -47.67
CA THR A 48 -16.97 2.49 -47.96
C THR A 48 -16.02 1.83 -46.98
N ASN A 49 -15.00 1.15 -47.51
CA ASN A 49 -13.93 0.57 -46.72
C ASN A 49 -13.00 1.68 -46.21
N MET A 50 -12.93 1.84 -44.88
CA MET A 50 -12.12 2.87 -44.22
C MET A 50 -10.76 2.34 -43.74
N GLY A 51 -10.41 1.11 -44.12
CA GLY A 51 -9.13 0.48 -43.83
C GLY A 51 -9.27 -1.04 -43.65
N ALA A 52 -8.30 -1.77 -44.18
CA ALA A 52 -8.26 -3.23 -44.10
C ALA A 52 -7.89 -3.70 -42.69
N ALA A 53 -8.59 -4.73 -42.22
CA ALA A 53 -8.37 -5.36 -40.93
C ALA A 53 -6.95 -5.94 -40.86
N ASN A 54 -6.28 -5.69 -39.73
CA ASN A 54 -4.99 -6.26 -39.39
C ASN A 54 -4.82 -6.31 -37.86
N GLY A 55 -3.77 -6.98 -37.38
CA GLY A 55 -3.41 -7.04 -35.96
C GLY A 55 -2.21 -6.16 -35.59
N ASN A 56 -1.87 -5.16 -36.41
CA ASN A 56 -0.67 -4.34 -36.22
C ASN A 56 -0.94 -3.22 -35.20
N VAL A 57 -0.89 -3.61 -33.92
CA VAL A 57 -1.03 -2.69 -32.79
C VAL A 57 0.31 -1.98 -32.53
N LEU A 58 0.26 -0.67 -32.39
CA LEU A 58 1.36 0.19 -31.98
C LEU A 58 1.23 0.47 -30.48
N TYR A 59 2.33 0.36 -29.76
CA TYR A 59 2.40 0.71 -28.34
C TYR A 59 3.57 1.67 -28.14
N GLU A 60 3.26 2.93 -27.84
CA GLU A 60 4.24 3.97 -27.56
C GLU A 60 3.77 4.81 -26.35
N ASN A 61 4.62 4.94 -25.33
CA ASN A 61 4.37 5.77 -24.14
C ASN A 61 3.02 5.51 -23.43
N GLY A 62 2.61 4.23 -23.31
CA GLY A 62 1.37 3.85 -22.62
C GLY A 62 0.09 4.06 -23.44
N ILE A 63 0.22 4.44 -24.72
CA ILE A 63 -0.90 4.59 -25.65
C ILE A 63 -0.89 3.41 -26.61
N ILE A 64 -2.01 2.69 -26.65
CA ILE A 64 -2.25 1.57 -27.58
C ILE A 64 -3.01 2.14 -28.78
N ALA A 65 -2.45 2.01 -29.98
CA ALA A 65 -3.09 2.49 -31.20
C ALA A 65 -3.13 1.37 -32.26
N LEU A 66 -4.28 1.20 -32.91
CA LEU A 66 -4.45 0.29 -34.04
C LEU A 66 -4.69 1.10 -35.31
N LYS A 67 -3.89 0.84 -36.34
CA LYS A 67 -3.98 1.56 -37.62
C LYS A 67 -4.40 0.62 -38.75
N TYR A 68 -5.55 0.92 -39.35
CA TYR A 68 -6.04 0.27 -40.56
C TYR A 68 -5.75 1.15 -41.76
N THR A 69 -5.03 0.61 -42.74
CA THR A 69 -4.67 1.26 -44.00
C THR A 69 -5.23 0.45 -45.17
N ASN A 70 -5.03 0.90 -46.40
CA ASN A 70 -5.49 0.21 -47.61
C ASN A 70 -7.02 0.10 -47.71
N GLY A 71 -7.73 1.18 -47.34
CA GLY A 71 -9.15 1.35 -47.62
C GLY A 71 -9.40 1.83 -49.04
N ASP A 72 -10.64 2.27 -49.31
CA ASP A 72 -11.03 2.76 -50.63
C ASP A 72 -10.32 4.07 -51.01
N PRO A 73 -10.23 4.42 -52.30
CA PRO A 73 -9.59 5.65 -52.75
C PRO A 73 -10.18 6.90 -52.09
N CYS A 74 -9.30 7.81 -51.70
CA CYS A 74 -9.67 9.07 -51.08
C CYS A 74 -10.41 9.98 -52.09
N PRO A 75 -11.56 10.60 -51.73
CA PRO A 75 -12.32 11.42 -52.67
C PRO A 75 -11.59 12.67 -53.17
N THR A 76 -10.71 13.23 -52.33
CA THR A 76 -9.98 14.47 -52.62
C THR A 76 -8.65 14.24 -53.35
N ASP A 77 -8.11 13.02 -53.28
CA ASP A 77 -6.82 12.66 -53.90
C ASP A 77 -6.79 11.15 -54.17
N SER A 78 -7.00 10.75 -55.43
CA SER A 78 -7.03 9.34 -55.83
C SER A 78 -5.69 8.61 -55.71
N THR A 79 -4.60 9.31 -55.35
CA THR A 79 -3.30 8.71 -55.03
C THR A 79 -3.17 8.29 -53.56
N LYS A 80 -4.16 8.66 -52.73
CA LYS A 80 -4.25 8.27 -51.32
C LYS A 80 -5.41 7.30 -51.11
N GLU A 81 -5.24 6.43 -50.12
CA GLU A 81 -6.24 5.47 -49.69
C GLU A 81 -6.79 5.90 -48.32
N ARG A 82 -8.06 5.57 -48.07
CA ARG A 82 -8.69 5.82 -46.77
C ARG A 82 -8.02 4.98 -45.69
N SER A 83 -7.91 5.56 -44.51
CA SER A 83 -7.33 4.88 -43.34
C SER A 83 -8.08 5.22 -42.06
N THR A 84 -7.91 4.38 -41.04
CA THR A 84 -8.50 4.58 -39.72
C THR A 84 -7.46 4.36 -38.65
N GLN A 85 -7.45 5.23 -37.64
CA GLN A 85 -6.68 5.07 -36.42
C GLN A 85 -7.61 4.98 -35.23
N ILE A 86 -7.47 3.90 -34.46
CA ILE A 86 -8.20 3.66 -33.22
C ILE A 86 -7.20 3.80 -32.08
N THR A 87 -7.40 4.77 -31.20
CA THR A 87 -6.59 4.95 -29.99
C THR A 87 -7.35 4.38 -28.81
N PHE A 88 -6.79 3.37 -28.16
CA PHE A 88 -7.36 2.79 -26.97
C PHE A 88 -6.85 3.50 -25.72
N VAL A 89 -7.77 3.84 -24.82
CA VAL A 89 -7.48 4.54 -23.58
C VAL A 89 -7.95 3.67 -22.41
N CYS A 90 -7.08 3.44 -21.43
CA CYS A 90 -7.45 2.69 -20.23
C CYS A 90 -8.54 3.44 -19.45
N ASN A 91 -9.69 2.78 -19.27
CA ASN A 91 -10.72 3.22 -18.35
C ASN A 91 -11.26 1.99 -17.58
N LYS A 92 -10.96 1.93 -16.27
CA LYS A 92 -11.28 0.77 -15.42
C LYS A 92 -12.78 0.58 -15.16
N HIS A 93 -13.63 1.53 -15.53
CA HIS A 93 -15.07 1.53 -15.18
C HIS A 93 -16.00 1.26 -16.37
N THR A 94 -15.48 1.16 -17.61
CA THR A 94 -16.32 1.09 -18.82
C THR A 94 -16.53 -0.33 -19.36
N GLY A 95 -15.94 -1.35 -18.74
CA GLY A 95 -15.94 -2.72 -19.26
C GLY A 95 -15.29 -2.76 -20.66
N THR A 96 -15.92 -3.43 -21.63
CA THR A 96 -15.44 -3.48 -23.03
C THR A 96 -15.46 -2.09 -23.70
N GLY A 97 -16.31 -1.17 -23.24
CA GLY A 97 -16.41 0.19 -23.76
C GLY A 97 -17.00 0.30 -25.18
N GLN A 98 -17.07 1.52 -25.71
CA GLN A 98 -17.53 1.80 -27.08
C GLN A 98 -16.62 2.83 -27.76
N PRO A 99 -16.37 2.71 -29.08
CA PRO A 99 -15.56 3.67 -29.81
C PRO A 99 -16.30 4.98 -30.05
N ARG A 100 -15.62 6.10 -29.81
CA ARG A 100 -16.11 7.46 -30.07
C ARG A 100 -15.31 8.10 -31.19
N LEU A 101 -16.01 8.60 -32.22
CA LEU A 101 -15.40 9.35 -33.30
C LEU A 101 -14.85 10.68 -32.76
N VAL A 102 -13.59 10.98 -33.07
CA VAL A 102 -12.89 12.21 -32.63
C VAL A 102 -12.29 13.00 -33.79
N LEU A 103 -12.01 12.32 -34.91
CA LEU A 103 -11.58 12.94 -36.16
C LEU A 103 -12.42 12.36 -37.28
N ASN A 104 -13.15 13.24 -37.98
CA ASN A 104 -13.99 12.86 -39.11
C ASN A 104 -13.32 13.31 -40.42
N ASP A 105 -12.75 12.34 -41.14
CA ASP A 105 -12.25 12.44 -42.52
C ASP A 105 -11.21 13.55 -42.77
N LEU A 106 -10.28 13.76 -41.84
CA LEU A 106 -9.15 14.68 -42.02
C LEU A 106 -8.04 13.97 -42.80
N ASP A 107 -7.70 14.47 -44.00
CA ASP A 107 -6.74 13.83 -44.92
C ASP A 107 -7.05 12.34 -45.19
N CYS A 108 -8.34 12.00 -45.37
CA CYS A 108 -8.81 10.62 -45.60
C CYS A 108 -8.46 9.64 -44.46
N THR A 109 -8.32 10.17 -43.25
CA THR A 109 -8.09 9.40 -42.03
C THR A 109 -9.23 9.60 -41.04
N LEU A 110 -9.83 8.50 -40.56
CA LEU A 110 -10.74 8.52 -39.41
C LEU A 110 -9.97 8.32 -38.11
N GLY A 111 -10.37 9.04 -37.06
CA GLY A 111 -9.83 8.87 -35.71
C GLY A 111 -10.91 8.49 -34.73
N PHE A 112 -10.72 7.37 -34.03
CA PHE A 112 -11.55 6.93 -32.92
C PHE A 112 -10.76 6.93 -31.60
N ILE A 113 -11.40 7.33 -30.51
CA ILE A 113 -10.95 7.03 -29.15
C ILE A 113 -11.85 5.94 -28.59
N TRP A 114 -11.26 4.87 -28.07
CA TRP A 114 -11.98 3.75 -27.46
C TRP A 114 -11.53 3.57 -26.01
N GLU A 115 -12.37 4.02 -25.07
CA GLU A 115 -12.12 3.84 -23.64
C GLU A 115 -12.55 2.44 -23.20
N THR A 116 -11.61 1.61 -22.76
CA THR A 116 -11.88 0.20 -22.43
C THR A 116 -10.99 -0.29 -21.30
N VAL A 117 -11.50 -1.24 -20.50
CA VAL A 117 -10.72 -1.90 -19.45
C VAL A 117 -9.59 -2.76 -20.04
N HIS A 118 -9.74 -3.23 -21.28
CA HIS A 118 -8.76 -4.06 -21.97
C HIS A 118 -7.50 -3.29 -22.41
N ALA A 119 -7.54 -1.96 -22.37
CA ALA A 119 -6.39 -1.10 -22.69
C ALA A 119 -5.55 -0.77 -21.46
N CYS A 120 -5.99 -1.19 -20.27
CA CYS A 120 -5.22 -1.05 -19.06
C CYS A 120 -4.05 -2.04 -19.07
N SER A 121 -2.84 -1.53 -18.86
CA SER A 121 -1.63 -2.35 -18.77
C SER A 121 -1.72 -3.32 -17.58
N ASP A 122 -1.41 -4.59 -17.84
CA ASP A 122 -1.30 -5.65 -16.81
C ASP A 122 -0.05 -5.50 -15.91
N VAL A 123 0.78 -4.47 -16.14
CA VAL A 123 2.04 -4.27 -15.41
C VAL A 123 1.83 -3.82 -13.96
N ASP A 124 0.63 -3.34 -13.61
CA ASP A 124 0.22 -3.08 -12.22
C ASP A 124 -1.05 -3.86 -11.88
N ALA A 125 -1.00 -5.19 -11.92
CA ALA A 125 -2.03 -6.04 -11.30
C ALA A 125 -1.96 -6.00 -9.76
N SER A 126 -1.76 -4.80 -9.22
CA SER A 126 -1.83 -4.53 -7.79
C SER A 126 -2.98 -3.57 -7.50
N VAL A 127 -3.71 -3.84 -6.44
CA VAL A 127 -4.74 -2.95 -5.90
C VAL A 127 -4.28 -2.42 -4.56
N GLU A 128 -4.76 -1.23 -4.17
CA GLU A 128 -4.48 -0.68 -2.85
C GLU A 128 -5.06 -1.63 -1.78
N CYS A 129 -4.15 -2.20 -0.98
CA CYS A 129 -4.44 -3.28 -0.04
C CYS A 129 -4.89 -2.80 1.35
N ALA A 130 -4.76 -1.49 1.56
CA ALA A 130 -5.35 -0.80 2.69
C ALA A 130 -6.65 -0.12 2.26
N PHE A 131 -7.64 -0.18 3.14
CA PHE A 131 -8.95 0.40 2.88
C PHE A 131 -9.66 0.72 4.20
N THR A 132 -10.67 1.58 4.12
CA THR A 132 -11.52 1.91 5.27
C THR A 132 -12.87 1.24 5.05
N SER A 133 -13.36 0.54 6.06
CA SER A 133 -14.70 -0.04 6.01
C SER A 133 -15.74 1.08 5.89
N THR A 134 -16.58 1.02 4.87
CA THR A 134 -17.69 1.96 4.68
C THR A 134 -18.78 1.78 5.75
N PHE A 135 -18.83 0.63 6.41
CA PHE A 135 -19.79 0.31 7.46
C PHE A 135 -19.34 0.79 8.84
N SER A 136 -18.11 0.46 9.24
CA SER A 136 -17.59 0.77 10.59
C SER A 136 -16.70 2.02 10.64
N GLY A 137 -16.23 2.53 9.50
CA GLY A 137 -15.24 3.60 9.43
C GLY A 137 -13.83 3.20 9.89
N MET A 138 -13.61 1.91 10.20
CA MET A 138 -12.32 1.41 10.69
C MET A 138 -11.37 1.13 9.52
N PRO A 139 -10.07 1.48 9.64
CA PRO A 139 -9.07 1.15 8.64
C PRO A 139 -8.63 -0.31 8.77
N TYR A 140 -8.30 -0.92 7.64
CA TYR A 140 -7.76 -2.26 7.50
C TYR A 140 -6.57 -2.19 6.56
N ASP A 141 -5.55 -3.02 6.80
CA ASP A 141 -4.40 -3.14 5.91
C ASP A 141 -3.98 -4.60 5.76
N LEU A 142 -4.24 -5.15 4.58
CA LEU A 142 -3.88 -6.51 4.22
C LEU A 142 -2.48 -6.62 3.58
N SER A 143 -1.76 -5.50 3.42
CA SER A 143 -0.41 -5.48 2.83
C SER A 143 0.59 -6.46 3.49
N PRO A 144 0.52 -6.75 4.82
CA PRO A 144 1.38 -7.77 5.42
C PRO A 144 1.20 -9.20 4.87
N LEU A 145 0.11 -9.45 4.13
CA LEU A 145 -0.18 -10.73 3.47
C LEU A 145 0.26 -10.75 2.00
N THR A 146 0.70 -9.63 1.45
CA THR A 146 1.24 -9.59 0.09
C THR A 146 2.61 -10.28 0.08
N GLU A 147 2.82 -11.20 -0.87
CA GLU A 147 4.11 -11.85 -1.12
C GLU A 147 4.70 -11.28 -2.44
N PRO A 148 5.63 -10.30 -2.39
CA PRO A 148 6.06 -9.56 -3.58
C PRO A 148 6.77 -10.43 -4.63
N GLU A 149 7.52 -11.44 -4.18
CA GLU A 149 8.31 -12.34 -5.03
C GLU A 149 7.80 -13.80 -4.95
N GLY A 150 6.60 -14.00 -4.43
CA GLY A 150 6.08 -15.35 -4.16
C GLY A 150 4.56 -15.49 -4.27
N ALA A 151 4.07 -16.52 -3.59
CA ALA A 151 2.65 -16.82 -3.44
C ALA A 151 2.42 -17.67 -2.19
N TRP A 152 1.23 -17.59 -1.64
CA TRP A 152 0.75 -18.50 -0.60
C TRP A 152 0.35 -19.81 -1.23
N GLU A 153 0.83 -20.92 -0.67
CA GLU A 153 0.52 -22.27 -1.12
C GLU A 153 -0.51 -22.90 -0.18
N VAL A 154 -1.57 -23.47 -0.76
CA VAL A 154 -2.58 -24.27 -0.08
C VAL A 154 -2.68 -25.62 -0.78
N THR A 155 -2.66 -26.71 -0.02
CA THR A 155 -2.89 -28.05 -0.58
C THR A 155 -4.27 -28.53 -0.15
N ASP A 156 -5.08 -28.98 -1.11
CA ASP A 156 -6.34 -29.65 -0.80
C ASP A 156 -6.08 -31.09 -0.34
N PRO A 157 -6.41 -31.44 0.92
CA PRO A 157 -6.20 -32.79 1.42
C PRO A 157 -7.09 -33.85 0.74
N ALA A 158 -8.18 -33.46 0.07
CA ALA A 158 -9.09 -34.39 -0.59
C ALA A 158 -8.61 -34.80 -1.99
N THR A 159 -8.03 -33.85 -2.74
CA THR A 159 -7.66 -34.05 -4.15
C THR A 159 -6.15 -34.02 -4.40
N GLU A 160 -5.35 -33.56 -3.42
CA GLU A 160 -3.93 -33.25 -3.54
C GLU A 160 -3.59 -32.13 -4.53
N TYR A 161 -4.59 -31.40 -5.04
CA TYR A 161 -4.36 -30.19 -5.82
C TYR A 161 -3.70 -29.11 -4.97
N LYS A 162 -2.87 -28.30 -5.63
CA LYS A 162 -2.20 -27.16 -5.02
C LYS A 162 -2.79 -25.86 -5.56
N TYR A 163 -3.12 -24.98 -4.65
CA TYR A 163 -3.56 -23.62 -4.94
C TYR A 163 -2.47 -22.64 -4.56
N TYR A 164 -2.12 -21.77 -5.50
CA TYR A 164 -1.26 -20.63 -5.26
C TYR A 164 -2.11 -19.37 -5.32
N LEU A 165 -2.01 -18.51 -4.31
CA LEU A 165 -2.71 -17.24 -4.31
C LEU A 165 -1.83 -16.15 -3.72
N ASN A 166 -2.08 -14.91 -4.13
CA ASN A 166 -1.43 -13.75 -3.53
C ASN A 166 -2.50 -12.72 -3.16
N VAL A 167 -2.16 -11.79 -2.28
CA VAL A 167 -3.09 -10.77 -1.77
C VAL A 167 -2.75 -9.43 -2.38
N CYS A 168 -3.72 -8.77 -3.01
CA CYS A 168 -3.60 -7.44 -3.61
C CYS A 168 -2.52 -7.23 -4.68
N GLN A 169 -1.72 -8.23 -5.00
CA GLN A 169 -0.71 -8.24 -6.06
C GLN A 169 -0.74 -9.61 -6.76
N GLY A 170 -0.47 -9.62 -8.07
CA GLY A 170 -0.44 -10.86 -8.85
C GLY A 170 0.65 -11.82 -8.39
N ILE A 171 0.46 -13.11 -8.68
CA ILE A 171 1.46 -14.17 -8.42
C ILE A 171 2.69 -13.92 -9.30
N SER A 172 3.87 -13.91 -8.66
CA SER A 172 5.16 -13.89 -9.34
C SER A 172 5.59 -15.30 -9.75
N ASN A 173 6.11 -15.46 -10.96
CA ASN A 173 6.54 -16.75 -11.50
C ASN A 173 7.90 -17.25 -10.96
N VAL A 174 8.46 -16.55 -9.97
CA VAL A 174 9.79 -16.82 -9.38
C VAL A 174 9.76 -17.98 -8.38
N HIS A 175 8.58 -18.44 -7.93
CA HIS A 175 8.44 -19.55 -6.99
C HIS A 175 8.51 -20.94 -7.64
N ALA A 176 9.37 -21.82 -7.11
CA ALA A 176 9.65 -23.18 -7.62
C ALA A 176 8.44 -24.14 -7.64
N GLY A 177 7.31 -23.77 -7.00
CA GLY A 177 6.05 -24.54 -7.01
C GLY A 177 4.95 -23.98 -7.92
N ALA A 178 4.97 -22.67 -8.22
CA ALA A 178 3.98 -21.99 -9.05
C ALA A 178 4.38 -21.96 -10.55
N GLN A 179 5.33 -22.81 -10.95
CA GLN A 179 5.87 -22.84 -12.29
C GLN A 179 4.76 -23.22 -13.30
N GLY A 180 4.46 -22.29 -14.21
CA GLY A 180 3.38 -22.44 -15.20
C GLY A 180 2.08 -21.74 -14.83
N CYS A 181 1.94 -21.19 -13.61
CA CYS A 181 0.85 -20.29 -13.30
C CYS A 181 0.90 -19.04 -14.17
N PRO A 182 -0.25 -18.54 -14.67
CA PRO A 182 -0.28 -17.31 -15.45
C PRO A 182 0.25 -16.15 -14.63
N VAL A 183 1.22 -15.41 -15.19
CA VAL A 183 1.75 -14.19 -14.59
C VAL A 183 0.58 -13.24 -14.31
N ASN A 184 0.58 -12.61 -13.13
CA ASN A 184 -0.45 -11.68 -12.67
C ASN A 184 -1.84 -12.29 -12.42
N ALA A 185 -1.96 -13.62 -12.31
CA ALA A 185 -3.13 -14.23 -11.71
C ALA A 185 -3.17 -13.91 -10.20
N GLY A 186 -4.36 -13.63 -9.66
CA GLY A 186 -4.55 -13.49 -8.21
C GLY A 186 -4.58 -14.84 -7.49
N ALA A 187 -5.04 -15.87 -8.18
CA ALA A 187 -4.98 -17.26 -7.73
C ALA A 187 -4.80 -18.24 -8.92
N CYS A 188 -4.20 -19.38 -8.65
CA CYS A 188 -3.84 -20.41 -9.62
C CYS A 188 -3.97 -21.81 -9.00
N GLU A 189 -4.37 -22.79 -9.80
CA GLU A 189 -4.41 -24.21 -9.41
C GLU A 189 -3.37 -25.00 -10.21
N THR A 190 -2.69 -25.93 -9.56
CA THR A 190 -1.79 -26.91 -10.19
C THR A 190 -2.03 -28.30 -9.62
N SER A 191 -1.59 -29.32 -10.38
CA SER A 191 -1.57 -30.70 -9.93
C SER A 191 -0.13 -31.17 -9.80
N PRO A 192 0.35 -31.51 -8.58
CA PRO A 192 1.68 -32.10 -8.42
C PRO A 192 1.72 -33.59 -8.82
N THR A 193 0.56 -34.25 -8.96
CA THR A 193 0.46 -35.69 -9.25
C THR A 193 0.15 -35.99 -10.72
N ASP A 194 -0.25 -34.98 -11.51
CA ASP A 194 -0.57 -35.11 -12.93
C ASP A 194 0.28 -34.15 -13.77
N ASP A 195 1.36 -34.67 -14.35
CA ASP A 195 2.27 -33.94 -15.24
C ASP A 195 1.59 -33.38 -16.50
N SER A 196 0.39 -33.88 -16.86
CA SER A 196 -0.38 -33.39 -18.01
C SER A 196 -1.31 -32.23 -17.66
N PHE A 197 -1.51 -31.96 -16.36
CA PHE A 197 -2.37 -30.90 -15.88
C PHE A 197 -1.77 -29.54 -16.23
N ARG A 198 -2.55 -28.72 -16.94
CA ARG A 198 -2.16 -27.34 -17.23
C ARG A 198 -2.62 -26.44 -16.08
N PRO A 199 -1.74 -25.64 -15.48
CA PRO A 199 -2.11 -24.70 -14.44
C PRO A 199 -3.31 -23.82 -14.84
N LEU A 200 -4.29 -23.70 -13.95
CA LEU A 200 -5.52 -22.98 -14.21
C LEU A 200 -5.47 -21.59 -13.57
N ASN A 201 -5.90 -20.57 -14.31
CA ASN A 201 -6.13 -19.24 -13.76
C ASN A 201 -7.43 -19.27 -12.94
N LEU A 202 -7.37 -19.01 -11.64
CA LEU A 202 -8.55 -18.97 -10.78
C LEU A 202 -9.14 -17.57 -10.61
N GLY A 203 -8.56 -16.57 -11.26
CA GLY A 203 -9.04 -15.20 -11.23
C GLY A 203 -7.89 -14.21 -11.25
N ARG A 204 -8.17 -13.03 -11.80
CA ARG A 204 -7.30 -11.87 -11.84
C ARG A 204 -7.73 -10.83 -10.83
N ILE A 205 -6.78 -10.02 -10.40
CA ILE A 205 -6.98 -8.99 -9.38
C ILE A 205 -7.69 -7.81 -10.02
N VAL A 206 -9.01 -7.74 -9.80
CA VAL A 206 -9.86 -6.66 -10.33
C VAL A 206 -10.60 -5.90 -9.23
N SER A 207 -10.81 -6.52 -8.06
CA SER A 207 -11.52 -5.92 -6.95
C SER A 207 -10.58 -5.54 -5.82
N ARG A 208 -10.92 -4.47 -5.11
CA ARG A 208 -10.24 -4.05 -3.88
C ARG A 208 -10.81 -4.84 -2.70
N PRO A 209 -10.04 -5.03 -1.62
CA PRO A 209 -10.58 -5.56 -0.38
C PRO A 209 -11.76 -4.71 0.13
N SER A 210 -12.75 -5.37 0.72
CA SER A 210 -13.92 -4.71 1.31
C SER A 210 -14.42 -5.48 2.53
N VAL A 211 -15.29 -4.87 3.35
CA VAL A 211 -15.99 -5.58 4.43
C VAL A 211 -17.38 -5.96 3.93
N ASN A 212 -17.73 -7.23 4.04
CA ASN A 212 -19.04 -7.72 3.63
C ASN A 212 -20.11 -7.52 4.73
N ASN A 213 -21.35 -7.90 4.43
CA ASN A 213 -22.49 -7.70 5.33
C ASN A 213 -22.39 -8.48 6.66
N GLU A 214 -21.52 -9.49 6.71
CA GLU A 214 -21.27 -10.30 7.92
C GLU A 214 -20.12 -9.72 8.77
N GLY A 215 -19.50 -8.63 8.32
CA GLY A 215 -18.37 -7.99 9.00
C GLY A 215 -17.02 -8.66 8.72
N LEU A 216 -16.96 -9.57 7.76
CA LEU A 216 -15.71 -10.21 7.33
C LEU A 216 -15.05 -9.39 6.22
N VAL A 217 -13.72 -9.33 6.25
CA VAL A 217 -12.95 -8.73 5.14
C VAL A 217 -12.91 -9.73 4.00
N GLU A 218 -13.23 -9.29 2.78
CA GLU A 218 -13.22 -10.13 1.58
C GLU A 218 -12.49 -9.48 0.41
N ILE A 219 -11.87 -10.30 -0.43
CA ILE A 219 -11.34 -9.92 -1.74
C ILE A 219 -11.76 -10.95 -2.79
N ARG A 220 -12.07 -10.47 -4.00
CA ARG A 220 -12.60 -11.29 -5.09
C ARG A 220 -11.76 -11.18 -6.37
N TYR A 221 -11.32 -12.32 -6.89
CA TYR A 221 -10.59 -12.40 -8.16
C TYR A 221 -11.49 -12.97 -9.24
N MET A 222 -11.53 -12.32 -10.41
CA MET A 222 -12.48 -12.61 -11.48
C MET A 222 -11.77 -12.81 -12.82
N HIS A 223 -12.47 -13.29 -13.84
CA HIS A 223 -11.93 -13.50 -15.20
C HIS A 223 -10.80 -14.52 -15.27
N GLY A 224 -10.92 -15.62 -14.51
CA GLY A 224 -10.05 -16.79 -14.62
C GLY A 224 -10.38 -17.66 -15.85
N SER A 225 -9.78 -18.84 -15.91
CA SER A 225 -9.96 -19.81 -16.98
C SER A 225 -11.42 -20.28 -17.07
N GLN A 226 -11.89 -20.56 -18.28
CA GLN A 226 -13.25 -21.03 -18.52
C GLN A 226 -13.47 -22.46 -17.97
N CYS A 227 -14.67 -22.73 -17.48
CA CYS A 227 -15.09 -24.02 -16.94
C CYS A 227 -16.53 -24.36 -17.36
N HIS A 228 -16.95 -25.61 -17.13
CA HIS A 228 -18.25 -26.15 -17.53
C HIS A 228 -18.59 -25.81 -19.00
N ASP A 229 -17.81 -26.33 -19.95
CA ASP A 229 -18.00 -26.11 -21.39
C ASP A 229 -18.11 -24.63 -21.80
N HIS A 230 -17.26 -23.78 -21.21
CA HIS A 230 -17.17 -22.35 -21.49
C HIS A 230 -18.35 -21.49 -21.00
N HIS A 231 -19.24 -22.03 -20.16
CA HIS A 231 -20.35 -21.29 -19.59
C HIS A 231 -19.96 -20.31 -18.48
N TYR A 232 -18.92 -20.64 -17.70
CA TYR A 232 -18.47 -19.82 -16.57
C TYR A 232 -16.97 -19.54 -16.64
N HIS A 233 -16.54 -18.50 -15.93
CA HIS A 233 -15.14 -18.18 -15.73
C HIS A 233 -14.80 -18.41 -14.26
N ARG A 234 -13.66 -19.08 -14.01
CA ARG A 234 -13.18 -19.31 -12.66
C ARG A 234 -12.97 -17.99 -11.93
N GLN A 235 -13.34 -18.00 -10.66
CA GLN A 235 -13.23 -16.87 -9.76
C GLN A 235 -12.82 -17.35 -8.37
N THR A 236 -12.20 -16.46 -7.60
CA THR A 236 -11.73 -16.77 -6.25
C THR A 236 -12.31 -15.77 -5.27
N LEU A 237 -12.80 -16.26 -4.14
CA LEU A 237 -13.23 -15.46 -2.99
C LEU A 237 -12.36 -15.83 -1.80
N ILE A 238 -11.65 -14.85 -1.24
CA ILE A 238 -10.87 -15.03 -0.01
C ILE A 238 -11.61 -14.29 1.09
N LEU A 239 -12.02 -15.03 2.13
CA LEU A 239 -12.67 -14.53 3.33
C LEU A 239 -11.66 -14.49 4.46
N PHE A 240 -11.35 -13.29 4.95
CA PHE A 240 -10.43 -13.11 6.06
C PHE A 240 -11.18 -12.96 7.38
N GLU A 241 -10.72 -13.70 8.38
CA GLU A 241 -11.24 -13.68 9.76
C GLU A 241 -10.20 -13.04 10.68
N CYS A 242 -10.60 -12.03 11.45
CA CYS A 242 -9.75 -11.40 12.44
C CYS A 242 -9.40 -12.38 13.57
N ASP A 243 -8.11 -12.62 13.75
CA ASP A 243 -7.55 -13.33 14.90
C ASP A 243 -6.25 -12.64 15.34
N GLU A 244 -6.31 -11.91 16.45
CA GLU A 244 -5.19 -11.16 17.03
C GLU A 244 -3.97 -12.04 17.37
N SER A 245 -4.18 -13.34 17.55
CA SER A 245 -3.12 -14.31 17.90
C SER A 245 -2.53 -15.04 16.71
N ALA A 246 -3.16 -14.96 15.53
CA ALA A 246 -2.77 -15.73 14.35
C ALA A 246 -1.56 -15.16 13.58
N GLY A 247 -1.09 -13.95 13.90
CA GLY A 247 -0.01 -13.30 13.16
C GLY A 247 -0.38 -13.13 11.67
N ARG A 248 0.48 -13.60 10.74
CA ARG A 248 0.16 -13.61 9.30
C ARG A 248 -0.90 -14.67 8.94
N GLY A 249 -1.03 -15.72 9.74
CA GLY A 249 -1.93 -16.85 9.47
C GLY A 249 -1.55 -17.60 8.18
N ALA A 250 -2.46 -18.48 7.74
CA ALA A 250 -2.38 -19.15 6.44
C ALA A 250 -3.79 -19.32 5.84
N PRO A 251 -3.91 -19.29 4.50
CA PRO A 251 -5.18 -19.57 3.84
C PRO A 251 -5.52 -21.06 3.85
N GLU A 252 -6.80 -21.36 4.00
CA GLU A 252 -7.37 -22.70 3.96
C GLU A 252 -8.40 -22.79 2.82
N PHE A 253 -8.34 -23.84 2.01
CA PHE A 253 -9.34 -24.10 0.99
C PHE A 253 -10.62 -24.63 1.63
N VAL A 254 -11.76 -24.04 1.29
CA VAL A 254 -13.07 -24.41 1.85
C VAL A 254 -13.87 -25.24 0.86
N SER A 255 -14.06 -24.73 -0.35
CA SER A 255 -14.92 -25.36 -1.36
C SER A 255 -14.79 -24.70 -2.73
N GLU A 256 -15.15 -25.45 -3.77
CA GLU A 256 -15.47 -24.93 -5.10
C GLU A 256 -16.99 -24.99 -5.32
N SER A 257 -17.59 -23.93 -5.88
CA SER A 257 -19.01 -23.88 -6.23
C SER A 257 -19.30 -24.47 -7.62
N GLU A 258 -20.57 -24.76 -7.91
CA GLU A 258 -21.01 -25.20 -9.25
C GLU A 258 -20.69 -24.20 -10.38
N HIS A 259 -20.42 -22.94 -10.03
CA HIS A 259 -20.07 -21.86 -10.97
C HIS A 259 -18.57 -21.56 -10.96
N CYS A 260 -17.74 -22.49 -10.48
CA CYS A 260 -16.28 -22.42 -10.38
C CYS A 260 -15.78 -21.22 -9.57
N GLU A 261 -16.48 -20.93 -8.48
CA GLU A 261 -16.00 -20.02 -7.44
C GLU A 261 -15.27 -20.81 -6.37
N TYR A 262 -13.98 -20.55 -6.21
CA TYR A 262 -13.12 -21.17 -5.21
C TYR A 262 -13.11 -20.29 -3.97
N VAL A 263 -13.50 -20.85 -2.83
CA VAL A 263 -13.61 -20.13 -1.56
C VAL A 263 -12.46 -20.52 -0.66
N PHE A 264 -11.70 -19.52 -0.23
CA PHE A 264 -10.64 -19.66 0.77
C PHE A 264 -11.02 -18.91 2.04
N ARG A 265 -10.63 -19.47 3.18
CA ARG A 265 -10.78 -18.83 4.49
C ARG A 265 -9.42 -18.61 5.11
N TRP A 266 -9.22 -17.44 5.70
CA TRP A 266 -7.91 -17.07 6.22
C TRP A 266 -8.03 -16.35 7.55
N LYS A 267 -7.66 -17.05 8.62
CA LYS A 267 -7.55 -16.45 9.96
C LYS A 267 -6.23 -15.71 10.08
N THR A 268 -6.26 -14.41 10.33
CA THR A 268 -5.05 -13.59 10.35
C THR A 268 -5.25 -12.31 11.16
N LYS A 269 -4.17 -11.82 11.77
CA LYS A 269 -4.17 -10.54 12.48
C LYS A 269 -4.39 -9.37 11.52
N ALA A 270 -3.95 -9.48 10.26
CA ALA A 270 -4.12 -8.42 9.26
C ALA A 270 -5.60 -8.13 8.92
N ALA A 271 -6.49 -9.10 9.17
CA ALA A 271 -7.93 -8.96 8.98
C ALA A 271 -8.63 -8.28 10.16
N CYS A 272 -7.92 -8.09 11.28
CA CYS A 272 -8.40 -7.25 12.34
C CYS A 272 -8.43 -5.80 11.86
N PRO A 273 -9.49 -5.03 12.21
CA PRO A 273 -9.43 -3.59 12.03
C PRO A 273 -8.12 -3.15 12.67
N LEU A 274 -7.31 -2.38 11.95
CA LEU A 274 -6.06 -1.89 12.49
C LEU A 274 -6.42 -1.28 13.83
N SER A 275 -5.97 -1.95 14.89
CA SER A 275 -6.30 -1.59 16.25
C SER A 275 -5.87 -0.16 16.31
N ALA A 276 -6.87 0.70 16.35
CA ALA A 276 -6.59 2.08 16.22
C ALA A 276 -5.87 2.41 17.52
N SER A 277 -4.56 2.52 17.43
CA SER A 277 -3.97 3.78 17.78
C SER A 277 -4.60 4.87 16.89
N VAL A 278 -5.94 5.06 16.80
CA VAL A 278 -6.67 5.85 17.82
C VAL A 278 -5.82 5.95 19.08
N ILE A 279 -4.76 6.73 18.91
CA ILE A 279 -4.39 7.69 19.93
C ILE A 279 -5.68 8.47 20.08
N ASP A 280 -6.48 8.04 21.05
CA ASP A 280 -7.63 8.76 21.52
C ASP A 280 -7.07 10.13 21.88
N HIS A 281 -7.45 11.11 21.07
CA HIS A 281 -6.82 12.41 20.98
C HIS A 281 -5.37 12.37 20.48
N SER A 282 -5.03 13.24 19.53
CA SER A 282 -3.66 13.46 19.04
C SER A 282 -2.71 14.04 20.11
N GLU A 283 -2.82 13.68 21.38
CA GLU A 283 -2.14 14.32 22.51
C GLU A 283 -0.62 14.31 22.35
N ASN A 284 -0.06 13.30 21.68
CA ASN A 284 1.39 13.18 21.49
C ASN A 284 1.87 13.30 20.04
N CYS A 285 0.97 13.45 19.05
CA CYS A 285 1.30 13.66 17.62
C CYS A 285 2.39 12.73 17.05
N LYS A 286 2.47 11.49 17.54
CA LYS A 286 3.45 10.47 17.16
C LYS A 286 2.70 9.23 16.72
N ILE A 287 3.21 8.48 15.75
CA ILE A 287 2.63 7.20 15.36
C ILE A 287 3.73 6.16 15.22
N GLU A 288 3.55 5.01 15.86
CA GLU A 288 4.47 3.88 15.80
C GLU A 288 4.07 2.93 14.67
N HIS A 289 5.02 2.57 13.81
CA HIS A 289 4.82 1.63 12.73
C HIS A 289 4.52 0.24 13.30
N PRO A 290 3.38 -0.40 12.93
CA PRO A 290 2.92 -1.63 13.58
C PRO A 290 3.84 -2.83 13.36
N VAL A 291 4.64 -2.81 12.29
CA VAL A 291 5.58 -3.88 11.94
C VAL A 291 7.01 -3.60 12.42
N THR A 292 7.56 -2.41 12.17
CA THR A 292 8.97 -2.10 12.46
C THR A 292 9.18 -1.48 13.85
N GLY A 293 8.13 -1.03 14.53
CA GLY A 293 8.24 -0.28 15.79
C GLY A 293 8.82 1.14 15.62
N HIS A 294 9.06 1.59 14.37
CA HIS A 294 9.57 2.93 14.10
C HIS A 294 8.54 4.00 14.47
N VAL A 295 8.93 4.99 15.28
CA VAL A 295 8.03 6.07 15.70
C VAL A 295 8.22 7.30 14.83
N TYR A 296 7.21 7.60 14.01
CA TYR A 296 7.13 8.86 13.28
C TYR A 296 6.62 9.96 14.22
N ASP A 297 7.43 11.00 14.43
CA ASP A 297 7.12 12.12 15.31
C ASP A 297 6.71 13.38 14.53
N LEU A 298 5.41 13.64 14.49
CA LEU A 298 4.82 14.80 13.81
C LEU A 298 4.61 15.99 14.75
N THR A 299 5.06 15.94 16.02
CA THR A 299 4.88 17.06 16.97
C THR A 299 5.42 18.38 16.46
N SER A 300 6.48 18.36 15.65
CA SER A 300 7.05 19.56 15.02
C SER A 300 6.08 20.27 14.05
N MET A 301 5.04 19.58 13.57
CA MET A 301 3.98 20.14 12.75
C MET A 301 2.90 20.86 13.59
N ALA A 302 2.82 20.60 14.90
CA ALA A 302 1.89 21.27 15.82
C ALA A 302 2.40 22.68 16.19
N THR A 303 2.60 23.54 15.18
CA THR A 303 3.27 24.85 15.32
C THR A 303 2.44 25.92 16.04
N GLY A 304 1.18 25.62 16.39
CA GLY A 304 0.22 26.56 16.98
C GLY A 304 -0.40 27.56 15.99
N ASN A 305 0.27 27.83 14.86
CA ASN A 305 -0.31 28.63 13.78
C ASN A 305 -1.00 27.72 12.74
N PRO A 306 -2.14 28.15 12.15
CA PRO A 306 -2.81 27.36 11.13
C PRO A 306 -2.05 27.37 9.81
N TYR A 307 -1.89 26.19 9.22
CA TYR A 307 -1.48 26.01 7.84
C TYR A 307 -2.58 26.52 6.90
N ARG A 308 -2.19 27.32 5.91
CA ARG A 308 -3.13 27.94 4.96
C ARG A 308 -2.86 27.46 3.55
N PHE A 309 -3.89 26.98 2.88
CA PHE A 309 -3.85 26.59 1.47
C PHE A 309 -5.13 27.04 0.75
N TYR A 310 -5.06 27.14 -0.58
CA TYR A 310 -6.06 27.79 -1.40
C TYR A 310 -6.54 26.87 -2.51
N ARG A 311 -7.85 26.82 -2.77
CA ARG A 311 -8.42 26.13 -3.94
C ARG A 311 -9.79 26.72 -4.29
N ASP A 312 -10.05 26.93 -5.58
CA ASP A 312 -11.35 27.35 -6.12
C ASP A 312 -11.95 28.59 -5.41
N GLY A 313 -11.08 29.51 -5.00
CA GLY A 313 -11.46 30.74 -4.28
C GLY A 313 -11.75 30.58 -2.79
N TYR A 314 -11.58 29.37 -2.23
CA TYR A 314 -11.66 29.10 -0.80
C TYR A 314 -10.28 29.12 -0.14
N VAL A 315 -10.26 29.50 1.13
CA VAL A 315 -9.09 29.44 2.02
C VAL A 315 -9.34 28.39 3.09
N TYR A 316 -8.42 27.45 3.23
CA TYR A 316 -8.50 26.39 4.21
C TYR A 316 -7.47 26.65 5.30
N HIS A 317 -7.91 26.62 6.56
CA HIS A 317 -7.08 26.82 7.75
C HIS A 317 -7.01 25.49 8.49
N MET A 318 -5.83 24.90 8.58
CA MET A 318 -5.62 23.58 9.19
C MET A 318 -4.65 23.67 10.36
N SER A 319 -4.98 22.97 11.45
CA SER A 319 -4.09 22.74 12.58
C SER A 319 -3.73 21.25 12.64
N MET A 320 -2.48 20.97 12.99
CA MET A 320 -1.98 19.62 13.18
C MET A 320 -2.01 19.26 14.65
N CYS A 321 -2.53 18.06 14.95
CA CYS A 321 -2.54 17.48 16.28
C CYS A 321 -3.18 18.35 17.38
N GLY A 322 -4.13 19.19 16.99
CA GLY A 322 -4.87 20.05 17.90
C GLY A 322 -5.93 20.87 17.17
N PRO A 323 -6.81 21.56 17.91
CA PRO A 323 -7.78 22.46 17.30
C PRO A 323 -7.09 23.70 16.73
N LEU A 324 -7.79 24.41 15.86
CA LEU A 324 -7.41 25.76 15.45
C LEU A 324 -7.51 26.70 16.66
N ILE A 325 -6.45 27.48 16.90
CA ILE A 325 -6.44 28.50 17.97
C ILE A 325 -7.42 29.62 17.62
N GLU A 326 -7.39 30.10 16.37
CA GLU A 326 -8.34 31.05 15.82
C GLU A 326 -9.41 30.28 15.04
N THR A 327 -10.69 30.51 15.35
CA THR A 327 -11.77 29.66 14.83
C THR A 327 -12.23 30.02 13.41
N PHE A 328 -11.90 31.21 12.91
CA PHE A 328 -12.27 31.69 11.56
C PHE A 328 -13.77 31.54 11.23
N GLY A 329 -14.65 31.67 12.23
CA GLY A 329 -16.09 31.47 12.10
C GLY A 329 -16.59 30.03 12.32
N CYS A 330 -15.71 29.03 12.27
CA CYS A 330 -16.06 27.64 12.58
C CYS A 330 -16.28 27.42 14.09
N PRO A 331 -16.98 26.33 14.51
CA PRO A 331 -17.12 25.98 15.92
C PRO A 331 -15.77 25.69 16.62
N PRO A 332 -15.68 25.87 17.96
CA PRO A 332 -14.50 25.47 18.72
C PRO A 332 -14.20 23.97 18.59
N GLY A 333 -12.92 23.59 18.61
CA GLY A 333 -12.49 22.19 18.49
C GLY A 333 -12.27 21.72 17.05
N VAL A 334 -12.65 22.53 16.06
CA VAL A 334 -12.38 22.27 14.62
C VAL A 334 -10.88 22.35 14.36
N ALA A 335 -10.35 21.35 13.65
CA ALA A 335 -8.95 21.29 13.25
C ALA A 335 -8.73 21.72 11.79
N LEU A 336 -9.78 21.68 10.96
CA LEU A 336 -9.76 22.17 9.59
C LEU A 336 -11.03 22.97 9.27
N CYS A 337 -10.87 24.26 8.97
CA CYS A 337 -11.96 25.18 8.64
C CYS A 337 -11.78 25.74 7.23
N GLN A 338 -12.82 25.62 6.41
CA GLN A 338 -12.88 26.23 5.08
C GLN A 338 -13.58 27.59 5.16
N THR A 339 -13.05 28.61 4.48
CA THR A 339 -13.58 29.99 4.48
C THR A 339 -13.60 30.61 3.08
N LYS A 340 -14.42 31.66 2.87
CA LYS A 340 -14.48 32.37 1.58
C LYS A 340 -14.59 33.90 1.69
N ARG A 341 -13.50 34.57 1.28
CA ARG A 341 -13.39 35.92 0.66
C ARG A 341 -14.61 36.53 -0.08
N THR A 342 -15.40 37.49 0.43
CA THR A 342 -16.22 38.41 -0.37
C THR A 342 -16.12 39.87 0.10
N ASN A 343 -16.08 40.82 -0.85
CA ASN A 343 -15.83 42.24 -0.57
C ASN A 343 -16.97 42.98 0.18
N SER A 344 -18.08 42.32 0.49
CA SER A 344 -19.33 42.97 0.93
C SER A 344 -19.66 42.82 2.42
N ASP A 345 -18.97 42.00 3.20
CA ASP A 345 -19.27 41.82 4.63
C ASP A 345 -18.01 41.45 5.45
N PRO A 346 -17.56 42.28 6.42
CA PRO A 346 -16.42 41.99 7.28
C PRO A 346 -16.68 40.95 8.40
N GLU A 347 -17.94 40.60 8.69
CA GLU A 347 -18.32 39.70 9.79
C GLU A 347 -19.04 38.40 9.33
N GLY A 348 -19.36 38.26 8.04
CA GLY A 348 -20.23 37.20 7.54
C GLY A 348 -19.73 36.49 6.29
N GLU A 349 -18.57 35.81 6.37
CA GLU A 349 -18.06 34.96 5.29
C GLU A 349 -18.34 33.49 5.57
N TYR A 350 -18.85 32.79 4.55
CA TYR A 350 -19.03 31.34 4.51
C TYR A 350 -17.88 30.62 5.23
N HIS A 351 -18.23 29.85 6.25
CA HIS A 351 -17.31 29.03 7.04
C HIS A 351 -17.89 27.63 7.16
N GLU A 352 -17.05 26.63 6.95
CA GLU A 352 -17.47 25.24 6.95
C GLU A 352 -16.46 24.37 7.70
N PRO A 353 -16.87 23.68 8.78
CA PRO A 353 -15.99 22.74 9.48
C PRO A 353 -15.81 21.49 8.63
N LEU A 354 -14.56 21.10 8.36
CA LEU A 354 -14.27 19.88 7.58
C LEU A 354 -13.81 18.71 8.47
N GLY A 355 -13.35 18.98 9.69
CA GLY A 355 -12.98 17.95 10.66
C GLY A 355 -12.63 18.52 12.04
N TYR A 356 -12.90 17.73 13.08
CA TYR A 356 -12.64 18.11 14.48
C TYR A 356 -11.39 17.42 15.02
N SER A 357 -10.60 18.16 15.80
CA SER A 357 -9.40 17.66 16.49
C SER A 357 -9.68 16.45 17.38
N ALA A 358 -10.80 16.46 18.10
CA ALA A 358 -11.21 15.36 18.97
C ALA A 358 -11.59 14.08 18.20
N LYS A 359 -11.79 14.17 16.88
CA LYS A 359 -12.12 13.06 15.99
C LYS A 359 -11.07 12.89 14.89
N THR A 360 -9.83 13.27 15.22
CA THR A 360 -8.66 13.10 14.36
C THR A 360 -7.92 11.84 14.76
N SER A 361 -7.50 11.04 13.80
CA SER A 361 -6.71 9.82 14.02
C SER A 361 -5.56 9.74 13.04
N LEU A 362 -4.37 9.41 13.53
CA LEU A 362 -3.22 9.03 12.72
C LEU A 362 -3.30 7.52 12.46
N MET A 363 -2.98 7.09 11.24
CA MET A 363 -3.07 5.69 10.83
C MET A 363 -2.07 5.38 9.71
N PHE A 364 -1.72 4.11 9.55
CA PHE A 364 -1.07 3.65 8.32
C PHE A 364 -2.15 3.24 7.32
N ALA A 365 -2.12 3.87 6.14
CA ALA A 365 -3.03 3.56 5.05
C ALA A 365 -2.23 3.55 3.74
N GLY A 366 -2.22 2.40 3.06
CA GLY A 366 -1.57 2.21 1.77
C GLY A 366 -0.04 2.25 1.86
N GLY A 367 0.53 1.72 2.94
CA GLY A 367 1.98 1.76 3.20
C GLY A 367 2.53 3.13 3.57
N ALA A 368 1.67 4.13 3.81
CA ALA A 368 2.06 5.49 4.17
C ALA A 368 1.35 5.97 5.43
N VAL A 369 2.01 6.86 6.17
CA VAL A 369 1.39 7.59 7.29
C VAL A 369 0.27 8.46 6.72
N SER A 370 -0.91 8.37 7.31
CA SER A 370 -2.09 9.12 6.94
C SER A 370 -2.82 9.64 8.18
N MET A 371 -3.56 10.73 8.02
CA MET A 371 -4.43 11.29 9.06
C MET A 371 -5.85 11.39 8.56
N LEU A 372 -6.81 10.90 9.35
CA LEU A 372 -8.24 11.10 9.13
C LEU A 372 -8.75 12.16 10.10
N MET A 373 -9.42 13.18 9.58
CA MET A 373 -10.15 14.17 10.36
C MET A 373 -11.63 14.01 10.03
N SER A 374 -12.45 13.73 11.04
CA SER A 374 -13.87 13.44 10.84
C SER A 374 -14.79 14.37 11.64
N GLY A 375 -16.09 14.25 11.39
CA GLY A 375 -17.12 15.03 12.07
C GLY A 375 -17.32 16.44 11.53
N GLY A 376 -16.93 16.72 10.27
CA GLY A 376 -17.22 17.98 9.61
C GLY A 376 -18.73 18.23 9.43
N GLY A 377 -19.06 19.32 8.74
CA GLY A 377 -20.45 19.67 8.45
C GLY A 377 -21.16 18.66 7.56
N ASP A 378 -22.49 18.80 7.48
CA ASP A 378 -23.33 17.85 6.75
C ASP A 378 -23.03 17.87 5.24
N CYS A 379 -22.96 16.68 4.66
CA CYS A 379 -22.84 16.47 3.22
C CYS A 379 -24.23 16.50 2.57
N GLN A 380 -24.34 17.15 1.40
CA GLN A 380 -25.60 17.22 0.66
C GLN A 380 -25.96 15.92 -0.09
N ALA A 381 -25.05 14.95 -0.15
CA ALA A 381 -25.32 13.64 -0.75
C ALA A 381 -26.17 12.79 0.22
N GLN A 382 -27.46 12.63 -0.10
CA GLN A 382 -28.33 11.66 0.55
C GLN A 382 -28.09 10.28 -0.06
N HIS A 383 -27.43 9.39 0.67
CA HIS A 383 -27.43 7.97 0.37
C HIS A 383 -28.37 7.29 1.38
N GLU A 384 -29.46 6.69 0.90
CA GLU A 384 -30.36 5.81 1.68
C GLU A 384 -30.90 6.40 3.01
N GLY A 385 -31.10 7.71 3.10
CA GLY A 385 -31.66 8.37 4.30
C GLY A 385 -30.67 8.60 5.45
N VAL A 386 -29.37 8.42 5.20
CA VAL A 386 -28.29 8.73 6.16
C VAL A 386 -27.62 10.05 5.78
N THR A 387 -27.57 11.00 6.72
CA THR A 387 -26.78 12.25 6.55
C THR A 387 -25.30 11.93 6.76
N LEU A 388 -24.52 11.98 5.69
CA LEU A 388 -23.06 11.83 5.76
C LEU A 388 -22.42 13.12 6.28
N GLN A 389 -21.37 13.00 7.07
CA GLN A 389 -20.56 14.14 7.52
C GLN A 389 -19.30 14.25 6.66
N LYS A 390 -18.85 15.49 6.39
CA LYS A 390 -17.58 15.74 5.71
C LYS A 390 -16.43 15.11 6.48
N SER A 391 -15.50 14.52 5.74
CA SER A 391 -14.28 13.93 6.27
C SER A 391 -13.09 14.33 5.41
N VAL A 392 -11.92 14.37 6.03
CA VAL A 392 -10.67 14.76 5.38
C VAL A 392 -9.60 13.72 5.65
N VAL A 393 -8.97 13.26 4.57
CA VAL A 393 -7.82 12.36 4.60
C VAL A 393 -6.58 13.14 4.17
N VAL A 394 -5.59 13.23 5.05
CA VAL A 394 -4.26 13.78 4.75
C VAL A 394 -3.31 12.62 4.53
N LYS A 395 -2.77 12.49 3.32
CA LYS A 395 -1.76 11.50 2.96
C LYS A 395 -0.37 12.14 3.07
N PHE A 396 0.47 11.63 3.97
CA PHE A 396 1.84 12.10 4.07
C PHE A 396 2.72 11.38 3.05
N VAL A 397 3.58 12.14 2.38
CA VAL A 397 4.52 11.64 1.38
C VAL A 397 5.92 11.99 1.83
N CYS A 398 6.79 10.99 1.89
CA CYS A 398 8.21 11.23 2.17
C CYS A 398 8.82 12.12 1.09
N ASP A 399 9.38 13.25 1.51
CA ASP A 399 10.18 14.14 0.68
C ASP A 399 11.38 14.62 1.51
N PRO A 400 12.58 14.04 1.34
CA PRO A 400 13.76 14.35 2.17
C PRO A 400 14.17 15.82 2.13
N ASP A 401 13.87 16.52 1.04
CA ASP A 401 14.25 17.92 0.83
C ASP A 401 13.26 18.90 1.47
N LYS A 402 12.07 18.42 1.83
CA LYS A 402 11.05 19.21 2.51
C LYS A 402 11.14 18.92 4.00
N GLN A 403 11.39 19.94 4.81
CA GLN A 403 11.29 19.84 6.28
C GLN A 403 9.84 19.54 6.71
N ILE A 404 9.18 20.44 7.44
CA ILE A 404 7.77 20.27 7.82
C ILE A 404 6.84 20.25 6.57
N GLY A 405 7.21 20.96 5.51
CA GLY A 405 6.41 21.04 4.29
C GLY A 405 5.09 21.81 4.47
N THR A 406 4.21 21.71 3.47
CA THR A 406 2.87 22.32 3.50
C THR A 406 1.85 21.40 2.81
N PRO A 407 0.59 21.39 3.28
CA PRO A 407 -0.47 20.59 2.68
C PRO A 407 -0.89 21.14 1.32
N ALA A 408 -1.22 20.26 0.39
CA ALA A 408 -1.81 20.58 -0.91
C ALA A 408 -3.09 19.78 -1.12
N MET A 409 -4.10 20.42 -1.72
CA MET A 409 -5.35 19.72 -2.06
C MET A 409 -5.12 18.79 -3.25
N TYR A 410 -5.40 17.51 -3.08
CA TYR A 410 -5.25 16.50 -4.14
C TYR A 410 -6.56 16.28 -4.89
N SER A 411 -7.63 15.92 -4.17
CA SER A 411 -8.95 15.67 -4.77
C SER A 411 -10.08 15.99 -3.80
N ILE A 412 -11.28 16.23 -4.35
CA ILE A 412 -12.54 16.33 -3.61
C ILE A 412 -13.48 15.37 -4.32
N THR A 413 -14.04 14.40 -3.58
CA THR A 413 -14.99 13.44 -4.14
C THR A 413 -16.41 14.00 -4.10
N ASN A 414 -17.31 13.40 -4.89
CA ASN A 414 -18.74 13.71 -4.85
C ASN A 414 -19.42 13.22 -3.54
N THR A 415 -18.70 12.47 -2.70
CA THR A 415 -19.15 11.94 -1.39
C THR A 415 -18.67 12.76 -0.20
N CYS A 416 -18.23 14.01 -0.42
CA CYS A 416 -17.76 14.92 0.64
C CYS A 416 -16.51 14.45 1.41
N GLU A 417 -15.68 13.65 0.76
CA GLU A 417 -14.36 13.28 1.24
C GLU A 417 -13.31 14.17 0.57
N TYR A 418 -12.49 14.82 1.40
CA TYR A 418 -11.41 15.69 0.96
C TYR A 418 -10.09 14.94 1.10
N THR A 419 -9.32 14.82 0.03
CA THR A 419 -7.98 14.23 0.10
C THR A 419 -6.92 15.30 -0.09
N LEU A 420 -5.98 15.37 0.86
CA LEU A 420 -4.81 16.23 0.82
C LEU A 420 -3.55 15.38 0.72
N THR A 421 -2.53 15.90 0.06
CA THR A 421 -1.17 15.36 0.11
C THR A 421 -0.27 16.31 0.88
N TRP A 422 0.63 15.76 1.68
CA TRP A 422 1.59 16.53 2.47
C TRP A 422 2.99 15.95 2.32
N HIS A 423 3.84 16.64 1.56
CA HIS A 423 5.24 16.25 1.37
C HIS A 423 6.10 16.74 2.54
N THR A 424 6.75 15.83 3.26
CA THR A 424 7.58 16.12 4.44
C THR A 424 8.63 15.04 4.68
N ASN A 425 9.78 15.42 5.22
CA ASN A 425 10.83 14.50 5.64
C ASN A 425 10.50 13.77 6.96
N LEU A 426 9.49 14.20 7.70
CA LEU A 426 9.09 13.60 8.98
C LEU A 426 8.50 12.19 8.84
N VAL A 427 8.08 11.83 7.63
CA VAL A 427 7.56 10.49 7.30
C VAL A 427 8.49 9.68 6.40
N CYS A 428 9.74 10.13 6.25
CA CYS A 428 10.74 9.36 5.53
C CYS A 428 11.29 8.24 6.40
N TYR A 429 11.24 7.03 5.87
CA TYR A 429 11.79 5.83 6.49
C TYR A 429 12.77 5.20 5.49
N ASP A 430 14.00 4.99 5.94
CA ASP A 430 15.08 4.40 5.16
C ASP A 430 15.45 3.04 5.76
N PRO A 431 14.90 1.93 5.23
CA PRO A 431 15.22 0.59 5.72
C PRO A 431 16.69 0.19 5.43
N ASP A 432 17.35 0.78 4.44
CA ASP A 432 18.74 0.43 4.09
C ASP A 432 19.74 0.97 5.14
N SER A 433 19.36 2.05 5.83
CA SER A 433 20.13 2.59 6.97
C SER A 433 20.19 1.64 8.18
N ASP A 434 19.17 0.79 8.34
CA ASP A 434 19.10 -0.24 9.39
C ASP A 434 19.79 -1.55 8.97
N VAL A 435 19.81 -1.88 7.66
CA VAL A 435 20.43 -3.10 7.11
C VAL A 435 21.96 -3.01 7.07
N GLU A 436 22.54 -1.88 6.67
CA GLU A 436 24.01 -1.68 6.72
C GLU A 436 24.54 -1.74 8.16
N ALA A 437 23.74 -1.36 9.16
CA ALA A 437 24.11 -1.36 10.57
C ALA A 437 24.17 -2.77 11.21
N VAL A 438 23.33 -3.71 10.74
CA VAL A 438 23.31 -5.11 11.20
C VAL A 438 24.47 -5.92 10.60
N GLU A 439 24.85 -5.68 9.34
CA GLU A 439 25.99 -6.36 8.70
C GLU A 439 27.34 -6.01 9.35
N GLU A 440 27.48 -4.85 9.99
CA GLU A 440 28.73 -4.44 10.63
C GLU A 440 28.90 -5.01 12.06
N ALA A 441 27.80 -5.20 12.79
CA ALA A 441 27.81 -5.67 14.18
C ALA A 441 28.18 -7.16 14.35
N CYS A 442 27.92 -8.00 13.35
CA CYS A 442 28.13 -9.45 13.44
C CYS A 442 29.32 -9.99 12.63
N LYS A 443 30.26 -9.13 12.22
CA LYS A 443 31.50 -9.59 11.59
C LYS A 443 32.36 -10.31 12.64
N PRO A 444 32.82 -11.54 12.37
CA PRO A 444 33.70 -12.24 13.29
C PRO A 444 35.00 -11.47 13.50
N TYR A 445 35.28 -11.19 14.77
CA TYR A 445 36.45 -10.44 15.20
C TYR A 445 37.68 -11.31 15.14
N THR A 446 38.80 -10.74 14.70
CA THR A 446 40.11 -11.38 14.80
C THR A 446 40.94 -10.56 15.77
N ASP A 447 41.36 -11.16 16.88
CA ASP A 447 42.22 -10.47 17.83
C ASP A 447 43.57 -10.18 17.16
N SER A 448 43.93 -8.90 17.15
CA SER A 448 45.19 -8.41 16.61
C SER A 448 46.43 -8.93 17.35
N ALA A 449 46.28 -9.39 18.60
CA ALA A 449 47.39 -9.85 19.44
C ALA A 449 47.80 -11.31 19.17
N ASP A 450 46.84 -12.20 18.92
CA ASP A 450 47.08 -13.65 18.77
C ASP A 450 46.57 -14.23 17.42
N GLY A 451 45.79 -13.46 16.65
CA GLY A 451 45.23 -13.88 15.37
C GLY A 451 44.04 -14.83 15.47
N HIS A 452 43.52 -15.09 16.68
CA HIS A 452 42.35 -15.94 16.87
C HIS A 452 41.07 -15.24 16.42
N ARG A 453 40.21 -15.97 15.71
CA ARG A 453 38.92 -15.49 15.20
C ARG A 453 37.79 -15.93 16.13
N TYR A 454 37.04 -14.95 16.61
CA TYR A 454 35.88 -15.12 17.49
C TYR A 454 34.62 -14.79 16.70
N ASP A 455 33.67 -15.73 16.66
CA ASP A 455 32.40 -15.60 15.95
C ASP A 455 31.26 -15.83 16.93
N LEU A 456 30.49 -14.78 17.20
CA LEU A 456 29.36 -14.81 18.14
C LEU A 456 28.00 -14.86 17.44
N SER A 457 27.98 -15.01 16.11
CA SER A 457 26.74 -15.13 15.32
C SER A 457 25.84 -16.28 15.79
N ILE A 458 26.42 -17.32 16.41
CA ILE A 458 25.67 -18.44 17.00
C ILE A 458 24.79 -18.03 18.19
N LEU A 459 25.08 -16.91 18.86
CA LEU A 459 24.29 -16.40 19.98
C LEU A 459 23.07 -15.60 19.52
N ASN A 460 22.93 -15.41 18.20
CA ASN A 460 21.77 -14.79 17.56
C ASN A 460 20.58 -15.76 17.44
N ASP A 461 20.84 -17.08 17.49
CA ASP A 461 19.77 -18.08 17.43
C ASP A 461 19.12 -18.26 18.81
N HIS A 462 18.16 -17.37 19.10
CA HIS A 462 17.37 -17.40 20.33
C HIS A 462 16.40 -18.60 20.44
N ASN A 463 16.33 -19.46 19.41
CA ASN A 463 15.46 -20.64 19.36
C ASN A 463 16.15 -21.94 19.82
N LEU A 464 17.46 -21.93 20.09
CA LEU A 464 18.23 -23.14 20.38
C LEU A 464 17.83 -23.91 21.65
N ASN A 465 16.98 -23.37 22.53
CA ASN A 465 16.60 -24.04 23.79
C ASN A 465 15.10 -23.98 24.16
N GLY A 466 14.19 -23.64 23.24
CA GLY A 466 12.75 -23.71 23.51
C GLY A 466 12.23 -22.74 24.60
N TYR A 467 13.00 -21.70 24.92
CA TYR A 467 12.59 -20.58 25.77
C TYR A 467 12.49 -19.31 24.93
N ALA A 468 11.64 -19.31 23.91
CA ALA A 468 11.20 -18.08 23.27
C ALA A 468 10.32 -17.33 24.29
N LYS A 469 10.93 -16.43 25.06
CA LYS A 469 10.20 -15.50 25.93
C LYS A 469 9.97 -14.18 25.20
N GLU A 470 8.93 -13.49 25.68
CA GLU A 470 8.27 -12.24 25.26
C GLU A 470 9.13 -11.09 24.64
N TRP A 471 10.47 -11.14 24.67
CA TRP A 471 11.40 -10.08 24.25
C TRP A 471 12.44 -10.51 23.20
N GLY A 472 12.48 -11.80 22.83
CA GLY A 472 13.38 -12.41 21.84
C GLY A 472 14.87 -12.04 21.96
N GLY A 473 15.40 -12.15 23.18
CA GLY A 473 16.82 -12.05 23.49
C GLY A 473 17.17 -12.83 24.76
N TRP A 474 18.43 -12.75 25.19
CA TRP A 474 18.94 -13.41 26.40
C TRP A 474 18.48 -12.68 27.66
N GLU A 475 17.92 -13.42 28.62
CA GLU A 475 17.44 -12.88 29.89
C GLU A 475 18.54 -12.99 30.96
N ALA A 476 18.97 -11.85 31.50
CA ALA A 476 19.88 -11.77 32.64
C ALA A 476 19.15 -11.18 33.85
N LYS A 477 19.20 -11.86 35.00
CA LYS A 477 18.58 -11.39 36.24
C LYS A 477 19.62 -10.86 37.19
N HIS A 478 19.40 -9.65 37.69
CA HIS A 478 20.18 -9.08 38.78
C HIS A 478 19.30 -8.93 40.01
N SER A 479 19.62 -9.64 41.08
CA SER A 479 18.87 -9.60 42.34
C SER A 479 19.78 -9.18 43.49
N THR A 480 19.38 -8.12 44.19
CA THR A 480 19.98 -7.69 45.46
C THR A 480 18.98 -7.90 46.59
N SER A 481 19.39 -7.71 47.84
CA SER A 481 18.52 -7.89 49.01
C SER A 481 17.29 -6.95 49.07
N THR A 482 17.18 -5.97 48.15
CA THR A 482 16.09 -4.97 48.14
C THR A 482 15.45 -4.74 46.77
N HIS A 483 16.07 -5.14 45.66
CA HIS A 483 15.58 -4.89 44.30
C HIS A 483 15.92 -6.06 43.38
N THR A 484 14.98 -6.42 42.50
CA THR A 484 15.19 -7.37 41.40
C THR A 484 15.00 -6.63 40.08
N GLU A 485 15.99 -6.69 39.21
CA GLU A 485 15.97 -6.10 37.88
C GLU A 485 16.24 -7.20 36.85
N VAL A 486 15.58 -7.09 35.70
CA VAL A 486 15.74 -8.02 34.59
C VAL A 486 16.30 -7.26 33.40
N PHE A 487 17.32 -7.81 32.78
CA PHE A 487 17.94 -7.29 31.57
C PHE A 487 17.67 -8.26 30.42
N TYR A 488 17.27 -7.73 29.29
CA TYR A 488 17.21 -8.47 28.04
C TYR A 488 18.35 -7.98 27.17
N VAL A 489 19.16 -8.91 26.66
CA VAL A 489 20.37 -8.63 25.89
C VAL A 489 20.31 -9.41 24.59
N SER A 490 20.51 -8.76 23.47
CA SER A 490 20.67 -9.41 22.17
C SER A 490 22.10 -9.29 21.66
N VAL A 491 22.53 -10.28 20.88
CA VAL A 491 23.85 -10.30 20.25
C VAL A 491 23.62 -10.32 18.74
N CYS A 492 24.22 -9.37 18.01
CA CYS A 492 24.11 -9.20 16.57
C CYS A 492 22.77 -8.77 15.97
N GLU A 493 21.63 -9.03 16.60
CA GLU A 493 20.32 -8.53 16.17
C GLU A 493 19.65 -7.66 17.22
N PRO A 494 18.75 -6.74 16.85
CA PRO A 494 17.92 -6.01 17.80
C PRO A 494 16.97 -6.95 18.56
N LEU A 495 16.66 -6.61 19.81
CA LEU A 495 15.58 -7.25 20.56
C LEU A 495 14.24 -7.08 19.83
N THR A 496 13.43 -8.13 19.80
CA THR A 496 12.11 -8.12 19.15
C THR A 496 11.04 -7.53 20.07
N THR A 497 11.10 -6.24 20.44
CA THR A 497 9.98 -5.62 21.18
C THR A 497 9.92 -4.08 21.19
N GLY A 498 8.78 -3.56 20.70
CA GLY A 498 8.22 -2.22 20.97
C GLY A 498 7.70 -2.03 22.42
N LYS A 499 8.34 -2.66 23.41
CA LYS A 499 8.05 -2.48 24.84
C LYS A 499 9.22 -1.91 25.62
N CYS A 500 10.39 -1.72 25.02
CA CYS A 500 11.52 -1.06 25.68
C CYS A 500 11.49 0.44 25.38
N GLY A 501 11.30 1.28 26.41
CA GLY A 501 11.24 2.72 26.21
C GLY A 501 12.61 3.30 25.79
N GLY A 502 12.71 3.88 24.60
CA GLY A 502 13.92 4.57 24.17
C GLY A 502 14.04 4.61 22.64
N GLY A 503 14.08 5.80 22.06
CA GLY A 503 14.19 6.01 20.61
C GLY A 503 15.63 5.84 20.10
N ASP A 504 16.28 4.74 20.42
CA ASP A 504 17.61 4.43 19.92
C ASP A 504 17.50 4.01 18.45
N LYS A 505 18.10 4.82 17.56
CA LYS A 505 18.03 4.68 16.10
C LYS A 505 18.71 3.41 15.56
N GLY A 506 19.51 2.74 16.39
CA GLY A 506 20.32 1.58 16.00
C GLY A 506 19.82 0.22 16.48
N GLY A 507 18.53 0.11 16.86
CA GLY A 507 17.91 -1.10 17.39
C GLY A 507 18.33 -1.40 18.83
N VAL A 508 17.37 -1.72 19.72
CA VAL A 508 17.65 -1.98 21.14
C VAL A 508 18.46 -3.27 21.28
N GLY A 509 19.71 -3.16 21.74
CA GLY A 509 20.59 -4.29 22.05
C GLY A 509 20.55 -4.70 23.51
N VAL A 510 20.24 -3.76 24.42
CA VAL A 510 20.07 -4.03 25.85
C VAL A 510 18.89 -3.25 26.40
N CYS A 511 17.91 -3.98 26.92
CA CYS A 511 16.75 -3.42 27.60
C CYS A 511 16.81 -3.72 29.11
N ARG A 512 16.63 -2.70 29.95
CA ARG A 512 16.47 -2.86 31.40
C ARG A 512 14.99 -2.81 31.76
N VAL A 513 14.53 -3.76 32.56
CA VAL A 513 13.17 -3.80 33.12
C VAL A 513 13.24 -3.80 34.65
N ALA A 514 12.71 -2.73 35.25
CA ALA A 514 12.65 -2.57 36.70
C ALA A 514 11.48 -3.37 37.30
N ALA A 515 11.52 -3.58 38.62
CA ALA A 515 10.51 -4.36 39.34
C ALA A 515 9.08 -3.78 39.27
N ASP A 516 8.95 -2.49 38.97
CA ASP A 516 7.66 -1.80 38.79
C ASP A 516 7.10 -1.93 37.36
N GLY A 517 7.80 -2.65 36.48
CA GLY A 517 7.42 -2.86 35.09
C GLY A 517 7.87 -1.76 34.13
N THR A 518 8.57 -0.73 34.62
CA THR A 518 9.18 0.27 33.73
C THR A 518 10.36 -0.31 32.96
N SER A 519 10.47 0.05 31.69
CA SER A 519 11.51 -0.44 30.78
C SER A 519 12.24 0.72 30.10
N GLU A 520 13.56 0.62 29.99
CA GLU A 520 14.39 1.61 29.31
C GLU A 520 15.46 0.93 28.45
N SER A 521 15.70 1.50 27.25
CA SER A 521 16.83 1.14 26.42
C SER A 521 18.11 1.70 27.05
N ILE A 522 19.10 0.83 27.24
CA ILE A 522 20.40 1.20 27.82
C ILE A 522 21.56 0.86 26.88
N GLY A 523 21.26 0.34 25.69
CA GLY A 523 22.24 -0.05 24.69
C GLY A 523 21.59 -0.36 23.35
N GLN A 524 22.16 0.14 22.26
CA GLN A 524 21.84 -0.22 20.89
C GLN A 524 22.82 -1.26 20.33
N VAL A 525 22.34 -2.03 19.36
CA VAL A 525 23.16 -2.98 18.60
C VAL A 525 24.11 -2.23 17.67
N GLN A 526 23.68 -1.10 17.11
CA GLN A 526 24.55 -0.24 16.30
C GLN A 526 25.74 0.31 17.13
N GLY A 527 26.95 0.14 16.60
CA GLY A 527 28.19 0.54 17.29
C GLY A 527 28.67 -0.45 18.36
N GLN A 528 28.13 -1.67 18.36
CA GLN A 528 28.64 -2.76 19.18
C GLN A 528 30.12 -3.01 18.87
N THR A 529 30.98 -2.90 19.88
CA THR A 529 32.41 -3.19 19.71
C THR A 529 32.82 -4.39 20.56
N MET A 530 33.58 -5.29 19.96
CA MET A 530 34.11 -6.47 20.62
C MET A 530 35.60 -6.32 20.91
N SER A 531 36.02 -6.66 22.11
CA SER A 531 37.42 -6.68 22.53
C SER A 531 37.75 -7.91 23.36
N VAL A 532 39.00 -8.34 23.31
CA VAL A 532 39.52 -9.41 24.18
C VAL A 532 40.36 -8.79 25.29
N THR A 533 40.04 -9.11 26.53
CA THR A 533 40.79 -8.64 27.70
C THR A 533 42.10 -9.41 27.87
N SER A 534 43.03 -8.88 28.66
CA SER A 534 44.33 -9.52 28.90
C SER A 534 44.25 -10.87 29.64
N ASP A 535 43.10 -11.20 30.23
CA ASP A 535 42.80 -12.50 30.84
C ASP A 535 42.01 -13.45 29.91
N GLY A 536 41.79 -13.06 28.64
CA GLY A 536 41.17 -13.90 27.60
C GLY A 536 39.64 -13.91 27.62
N GLN A 537 38.99 -12.91 28.24
CA GLN A 537 37.53 -12.77 28.20
C GLN A 537 37.12 -11.92 26.99
N ILE A 538 35.94 -12.22 26.45
CA ILE A 538 35.34 -11.46 25.35
C ILE A 538 34.39 -10.42 25.95
N GLU A 539 34.66 -9.14 25.68
CA GLU A 539 33.80 -8.02 26.07
C GLU A 539 33.03 -7.50 24.85
N LEU A 540 31.71 -7.35 25.01
CA LEU A 540 30.86 -6.64 24.05
C LEU A 540 30.37 -5.33 24.68
N LEU A 541 30.65 -4.23 24.00
CA LEU A 541 30.23 -2.90 24.41
C LEU A 541 29.02 -2.46 23.61
N TYR A 542 27.95 -2.05 24.30
CA TYR A 542 26.77 -1.42 23.71
C TYR A 542 26.80 0.09 24.00
N THR A 543 26.49 0.91 23.00
CA THR A 543 26.36 2.38 23.15
C THR A 543 24.89 2.76 23.24
N SER A 544 24.48 3.94 23.71
CA SER A 544 23.07 4.37 23.68
C SER A 544 23.00 5.89 23.57
N ASP A 545 21.98 6.39 22.87
CA ASP A 545 21.69 7.83 22.74
C ASP A 545 20.79 8.33 23.88
N THR A 546 20.29 7.42 24.71
CA THR A 546 19.41 7.73 25.84
C THR A 546 20.17 8.48 26.95
N PRO A 547 19.80 9.74 27.28
CA PRO A 547 20.54 10.55 28.25
C PRO A 547 20.40 10.01 29.67
N CYS A 548 21.53 9.76 30.34
CA CYS A 548 21.52 9.33 31.74
C CYS A 548 20.91 10.40 32.66
N GLY A 549 19.92 10.01 33.49
CA GLY A 549 19.27 10.90 34.45
C GLY A 549 20.27 11.62 35.37
N ARG A 550 20.15 12.95 35.46
CA ARG A 550 21.00 13.82 36.30
C ARG A 550 20.70 13.62 37.79
N GLU A 551 21.28 12.60 38.41
CA GLU A 551 21.38 12.54 39.88
C GLU A 551 22.51 11.62 40.42
N ALA A 552 23.68 11.61 39.76
CA ALA A 552 24.89 10.98 40.31
C ALA A 552 25.92 12.05 40.72
N VAL A 553 25.80 12.49 41.97
CA VAL A 553 26.74 13.42 42.62
C VAL A 553 28.17 12.87 42.55
N MET A 554 29.07 13.72 42.05
CA MET A 554 30.52 13.54 42.12
C MET A 554 30.99 13.17 43.53
N ARG A 555 31.66 12.04 43.68
CA ARG A 555 32.74 11.90 44.67
C ARG A 555 34.01 11.37 44.00
N ARG A 556 34.97 12.28 43.87
CA ARG A 556 36.36 12.04 43.46
C ARG A 556 37.01 11.00 44.39
N TYR A 557 37.63 9.98 43.80
CA TYR A 557 38.95 9.52 44.24
C TYR A 557 39.85 9.46 43.01
N ALA A 558 40.93 10.22 43.08
CA ALA A 558 41.86 10.46 41.99
C ALA A 558 42.97 9.40 41.98
N ALA A 559 43.34 8.92 40.79
CA ALA A 559 44.73 8.69 40.40
C ALA A 559 44.84 8.58 38.86
N SER A 560 45.33 9.65 38.23
CA SER A 560 46.14 9.71 36.99
C SER A 560 45.67 8.99 35.71
N TYR A 561 45.07 9.72 34.75
CA TYR A 561 45.59 10.07 33.40
C TYR A 561 44.49 10.84 32.60
N PRO A 562 44.82 11.81 31.71
CA PRO A 562 43.85 12.78 31.20
C PRO A 562 43.50 12.59 29.72
N VAL A 563 42.32 12.07 29.40
CA VAL A 563 41.53 12.45 28.20
C VAL A 563 40.06 12.20 28.54
N GLY A 564 39.21 13.23 28.42
CA GLY A 564 37.80 13.16 28.76
C GLY A 564 37.02 12.23 27.83
N ARG A 565 36.62 11.08 28.34
CA ARG A 565 35.44 10.32 27.90
C ARG A 565 34.60 10.04 29.13
N ILE A 566 33.32 10.40 29.08
CA ILE A 566 32.36 10.15 30.14
C ILE A 566 32.08 8.65 30.15
N PHE A 567 32.78 7.91 31.01
CA PHE A 567 32.43 6.52 31.31
C PHE A 567 31.29 6.53 32.32
N CYS A 568 30.09 6.14 31.88
CA CYS A 568 29.02 5.75 32.78
C CYS A 568 29.35 4.38 33.39
N ARG A 569 30.13 4.37 34.46
CA ARG A 569 30.40 3.15 35.24
C ARG A 569 29.28 2.99 36.27
N LYS A 570 28.21 2.30 35.90
CA LYS A 570 27.21 1.76 36.83
C LYS A 570 26.80 0.36 36.37
N LEU A 571 27.24 -0.65 37.13
CA LEU A 571 26.78 -2.05 37.13
C LEU A 571 26.90 -2.85 35.82
N VAL A 572 28.09 -2.88 35.22
CA VAL A 572 28.46 -3.92 34.22
C VAL A 572 29.48 -4.92 34.78
N ASP A 573 30.09 -4.64 35.94
CA ASP A 573 31.21 -5.43 36.50
C ASP A 573 30.81 -6.83 37.05
N ASP A 574 29.53 -7.26 36.99
CA ASP A 574 29.08 -8.56 37.57
C ASP A 574 28.16 -9.42 36.67
N MET A 575 27.96 -9.09 35.38
CA MET A 575 27.22 -9.98 34.48
C MET A 575 28.12 -11.08 33.92
N ARG A 576 28.14 -12.23 34.60
CA ARG A 576 28.70 -13.48 34.06
C ARG A 576 27.64 -14.18 33.23
N LEU A 577 27.78 -14.19 31.91
CA LEU A 577 27.17 -15.25 31.08
C LEU A 577 27.82 -16.57 31.50
N VAL A 578 27.02 -17.50 32.02
CA VAL A 578 27.42 -18.87 32.35
C VAL A 578 26.90 -19.79 31.27
#